data_AF-A0A3D2J5F3-F1
#
_entry.id   AF-A0A3D2J5F3-F1
#
_cell.length_a   1.000
_cell.length_b   1.000
_cell.length_c   1.000
_cell.angle_alpha   90.00
_cell.angle_beta   90.00
_cell.angle_gamma   90.00
#
_symmetry.space_group_name_H-M   'P 1'
#
loop_
_entity.id
_entity.type
_entity.pdbx_description
1 polymer ?
#
loop_
_entity_poly.entity_id
_entity_poly.type
_entity_poly.pdbx_seq_one_letter_code
_entity_poly.pdbx_strand_id
1 'polypeptide(L)'
;FMNPFKDVTGINLQLYQSLLALGSGGWLGVGLGASRQKTGYLPLPQIDSIFAIIGEEIGFIGCAIIIALFLFLAFRGFRLARRTQDMYGSLLATGITTWLVLQAIINIGSTTGSIPYTGVPLPFISFGGSSLVISMAAVGVLLNISRYIQEPEDAALKKTITMTIKRTKNM
;
A
#
# COMPACT_ATOMS: atom_id res chain seq x y z
N PHE A 1 6.42 -5.77 -24.93
CA PHE A 1 7.03 -5.19 -23.71
C PHE A 1 8.20 -4.24 -23.97
N MET A 2 9.34 -4.68 -24.54
CA MET A 2 10.51 -3.79 -24.79
C MET A 2 10.24 -2.62 -25.74
N ASN A 3 9.15 -2.66 -26.51
CA ASN A 3 8.75 -1.56 -27.38
C ASN A 3 7.21 -1.48 -27.48
N PRO A 4 6.53 -0.90 -26.48
CA PRO A 4 5.06 -0.88 -26.41
C PRO A 4 4.43 -0.03 -27.53
N PHE A 5 5.22 0.82 -28.20
CA PHE A 5 4.79 1.69 -29.29
C PHE A 5 4.75 1.00 -30.66
N LYS A 6 5.31 -0.21 -30.80
CA LYS A 6 5.40 -0.92 -32.08
C LYS A 6 4.21 -1.83 -32.38
N ASP A 7 3.51 -2.33 -31.36
CA ASP A 7 2.38 -3.23 -31.52
C ASP A 7 1.36 -3.01 -30.40
N VAL A 8 0.30 -2.25 -30.72
CA VAL A 8 -0.68 -1.71 -29.76
C VAL A 8 -1.88 -2.64 -29.62
N THR A 9 -1.63 -3.93 -29.48
CA THR A 9 -2.65 -4.98 -29.35
C THR A 9 -2.57 -5.68 -27.99
N GLY A 10 -3.71 -6.12 -27.45
CA GLY A 10 -3.80 -6.89 -26.20
C GLY A 10 -3.12 -6.20 -24.99
N ILE A 11 -2.14 -6.88 -24.38
CA ILE A 11 -1.43 -6.43 -23.18
C ILE A 11 -0.66 -5.12 -23.42
N ASN A 12 -0.10 -4.91 -24.61
CA ASN A 12 0.64 -3.68 -24.92
C ASN A 12 -0.30 -2.48 -25.06
N LEU A 13 -1.55 -2.68 -25.49
CA LEU A 13 -2.56 -1.61 -25.55
C LEU A 13 -2.88 -1.08 -24.15
N GLN A 14 -3.07 -1.97 -23.19
CA GLN A 14 -3.35 -1.62 -21.80
C GLN A 14 -2.19 -0.83 -21.18
N LEU A 15 -0.94 -1.25 -21.42
CA LEU A 15 0.25 -0.50 -20.99
C LEU A 15 0.37 0.86 -21.68
N TYR A 16 0.17 0.91 -23.00
CA TYR A 16 0.25 2.14 -23.78
C TYR A 16 -0.75 3.18 -23.29
N GLN A 17 -1.99 2.76 -23.05
CA GLN A 17 -3.04 3.62 -22.51
C GLN A 17 -2.77 4.07 -21.07
N SER A 18 -2.20 3.19 -20.24
CA SER A 18 -1.75 3.56 -18.89
C SER A 18 -0.66 4.64 -18.91
N LEU A 19 0.31 4.52 -19.82
CA LEU A 19 1.37 5.52 -19.98
C LEU A 19 0.82 6.85 -20.51
N LEU A 20 -0.14 6.82 -21.44
CA LEU A 20 -0.81 8.03 -21.93
C LEU A 20 -1.60 8.73 -20.83
N ALA A 21 -2.31 7.99 -19.97
CA ALA A 21 -3.04 8.56 -18.83
C ALA A 21 -2.09 9.23 -17.81
N LEU A 22 -0.97 8.56 -17.49
CA LEU A 22 0.06 9.14 -16.63
C LEU A 22 0.67 10.41 -17.25
N GLY A 23 0.89 10.40 -18.57
CA GLY A 23 1.43 11.54 -19.30
C GLY A 23 0.47 12.72 -19.42
N SER A 24 -0.85 12.47 -19.55
CA SER A 24 -1.86 13.53 -19.70
C SER A 24 -2.18 14.27 -18.40
N GLY A 25 -1.95 13.65 -17.24
CA GLY A 25 -2.25 14.24 -15.93
C GLY A 25 -1.35 15.40 -15.50
N GLY A 26 -0.13 15.53 -16.02
CA GLY A 26 0.80 16.58 -15.60
C GLY A 26 1.03 16.61 -14.07
N TRP A 27 1.24 17.80 -13.49
CA TRP A 27 1.55 17.94 -12.06
C TRP A 27 0.31 17.87 -11.14
N LEU A 28 -0.81 18.45 -11.59
CA LEU A 28 -2.03 18.66 -10.78
C LEU A 28 -3.24 17.83 -11.25
N GLY A 29 -3.12 17.10 -12.36
CA GLY A 29 -4.20 16.31 -12.92
C GLY A 29 -5.15 17.11 -13.80
N VAL A 30 -6.04 16.38 -14.46
CA VAL A 30 -7.12 16.95 -15.29
C VAL A 30 -8.40 17.21 -14.49
N GLY A 31 -8.45 16.81 -13.22
CA GLY A 31 -9.62 16.91 -12.34
C GLY A 31 -10.24 15.54 -12.03
N LEU A 32 -10.73 15.38 -10.81
CA LEU A 32 -11.38 14.14 -10.33
C LEU A 32 -12.58 13.78 -11.21
N GLY A 33 -12.63 12.53 -11.67
CA GLY A 33 -13.69 12.03 -12.54
C GLY A 33 -13.64 12.54 -13.99
N ALA A 34 -12.66 13.38 -14.35
CA ALA A 34 -12.47 13.86 -15.72
C ALA A 34 -11.48 13.01 -16.54
N SER A 35 -11.06 11.84 -16.04
CA SER A 35 -10.19 10.91 -16.77
C SER A 35 -10.85 10.46 -18.07
N ARG A 36 -10.22 10.80 -19.19
CA ARG A 36 -10.68 10.41 -20.52
C ARG A 36 -10.38 8.93 -20.78
N GLN A 37 -9.30 8.42 -20.21
CA GLN A 37 -8.85 7.04 -20.34
C GLN A 37 -9.79 6.05 -19.65
N LYS A 38 -10.46 6.49 -18.57
CA LYS A 38 -11.49 5.74 -17.82
C LYS A 38 -12.78 5.48 -18.59
N THR A 39 -13.16 6.35 -19.54
CA THR A 39 -14.47 6.34 -20.23
C THR A 39 -14.52 5.58 -21.56
N GLY A 40 -13.47 4.87 -21.97
CA GLY A 40 -13.54 4.04 -23.17
C GLY A 40 -12.23 3.57 -23.81
N TYR A 41 -11.08 3.98 -23.27
CA TYR A 41 -9.77 3.70 -23.89
C TYR A 41 -8.96 2.59 -23.21
N LEU A 42 -9.17 2.35 -21.91
CA LEU A 42 -8.65 1.16 -21.25
C LEU A 42 -9.65 0.01 -21.32
N PRO A 43 -9.27 -1.18 -21.84
CA PRO A 43 -10.11 -2.36 -21.75
C PRO A 43 -10.36 -2.83 -20.31
N LEU A 44 -9.42 -2.61 -19.38
CA LEU A 44 -9.55 -2.96 -17.96
C LEU A 44 -9.12 -1.79 -17.04
N PRO A 45 -9.82 -0.65 -17.02
CA PRO A 45 -9.36 0.54 -16.27
C PRO A 45 -9.40 0.34 -14.75
N GLN A 46 -10.28 -0.54 -14.29
CA GLN A 46 -10.73 -0.60 -12.90
C GLN A 46 -9.90 -1.56 -12.04
N ILE A 47 -9.24 -2.56 -12.65
CA ILE A 47 -8.65 -3.69 -11.91
C ILE A 47 -7.16 -3.50 -11.69
N ASP A 48 -6.41 -3.14 -12.73
CA ASP A 48 -4.94 -3.15 -12.72
C ASP A 48 -4.31 -1.83 -13.20
N SER A 49 -5.11 -0.88 -13.69
CA SER A 49 -4.65 0.43 -14.18
C SER A 49 -5.20 1.63 -13.39
N ILE A 50 -5.74 1.38 -12.20
CA ILE A 50 -6.29 2.45 -11.34
C ILE A 50 -5.23 3.50 -10.98
N PHE A 51 -3.97 3.09 -10.84
CA PHE A 51 -2.86 4.02 -10.59
C PHE A 51 -2.65 5.01 -11.74
N ALA A 52 -2.80 4.56 -12.99
CA ALA A 52 -2.71 5.42 -14.16
C ALA A 52 -3.86 6.44 -14.21
N ILE A 53 -5.08 6.00 -13.87
CA ILE A 53 -6.24 6.89 -13.78
C ILE A 53 -6.03 7.95 -12.70
N ILE A 54 -5.50 7.58 -11.53
CA ILE A 54 -5.23 8.55 -10.47
C ILE A 54 -4.15 9.54 -10.91
N GLY A 55 -3.13 9.08 -11.63
CA GLY A 55 -2.13 9.96 -12.22
C GLY A 55 -2.71 10.91 -13.27
N GLU A 56 -3.71 10.50 -14.03
CA GLU A 56 -4.43 11.40 -14.94
C GLU A 56 -5.29 12.42 -14.17
N GLU A 57 -6.09 11.97 -13.20
CA GLU A 57 -7.09 12.79 -12.50
C GLU A 57 -6.46 13.79 -11.50
N ILE A 58 -5.45 13.35 -10.75
CA ILE A 58 -4.83 14.12 -9.64
C ILE A 58 -3.39 14.53 -9.99
N GLY A 59 -2.83 14.00 -11.08
CA GLY A 59 -1.47 14.31 -11.51
C GLY A 59 -0.40 13.62 -10.68
N PHE A 60 0.83 14.07 -10.89
CA PHE A 60 2.00 13.59 -10.18
C PHE A 60 1.87 13.65 -8.66
N ILE A 61 1.22 14.69 -8.12
CA ILE A 61 1.02 14.85 -6.67
C ILE A 61 0.17 13.70 -6.10
N GLY A 62 -0.90 13.30 -6.79
CA GLY A 62 -1.73 12.17 -6.37
C GLY A 62 -0.95 10.85 -6.35
N CYS A 63 -0.18 10.59 -7.41
CA CYS A 63 0.71 9.44 -7.46
C CYS A 63 1.74 9.43 -6.31
N ALA A 64 2.37 10.58 -6.04
CA ALA A 64 3.36 10.72 -4.97
C ALA A 64 2.75 10.46 -3.59
N ILE A 65 1.52 10.94 -3.33
CA ILE A 65 0.79 10.67 -2.09
C ILE A 65 0.53 9.18 -1.93
N ILE A 66 0.09 8.49 -2.97
CA ILE A 66 -0.18 7.03 -2.92
C ILE A 66 1.11 6.26 -2.61
N ILE A 67 2.21 6.58 -3.29
CA ILE A 67 3.51 5.97 -3.03
C ILE A 67 3.92 6.23 -1.58
N ALA A 68 3.78 7.46 -1.09
CA ALA A 68 4.09 7.81 0.30
C ALA A 68 3.24 7.03 1.32
N LEU A 69 1.96 6.79 1.04
CA LEU A 69 1.08 5.98 1.89
C LEU A 69 1.54 4.52 1.94
N PHE A 70 1.92 3.91 0.82
CA PHE A 70 2.46 2.56 0.81
C PHE A 70 3.83 2.46 1.51
N LEU A 71 4.70 3.46 1.36
CA LEU A 71 5.96 3.54 2.10
C LEU A 71 5.72 3.69 3.61
N PHE A 72 4.73 4.49 3.99
CA PHE A 72 4.32 4.63 5.39
C PHE A 72 3.76 3.31 5.95
N LEU A 73 2.94 2.60 5.17
CA LEU A 73 2.44 1.27 5.53
C LEU A 73 3.59 0.28 5.71
N ALA A 74 4.56 0.26 4.79
CA ALA A 74 5.75 -0.57 4.88
C ALA A 74 6.53 -0.27 6.16
N PHE A 75 6.81 1.02 6.42
CA PHE A 75 7.52 1.45 7.62
C PHE A 75 6.78 1.04 8.89
N ARG A 76 5.47 1.24 8.96
CA ARG A 76 4.65 0.84 10.11
C ARG A 76 4.62 -0.67 10.30
N GLY A 77 4.46 -1.45 9.23
CA GLY A 77 4.42 -2.91 9.26
C GLY A 77 5.75 -3.55 9.67
N PHE A 78 6.87 -3.05 9.15
CA PHE A 78 8.19 -3.53 9.58
C PHE A 78 8.55 -3.07 10.98
N ARG A 79 8.16 -1.84 11.37
CA ARG A 79 8.32 -1.37 12.76
C ARG A 79 7.51 -2.21 13.74
N LEU A 80 6.31 -2.64 13.33
CA LEU A 80 5.48 -3.55 14.09
C LEU A 80 6.17 -4.89 14.28
N ALA A 81 6.60 -5.52 13.17
CA ALA A 81 7.29 -6.81 13.21
C ALA A 81 8.55 -6.78 14.11
N ARG A 82 9.31 -5.69 14.10
CA ARG A 82 10.50 -5.51 14.96
C ARG A 82 10.20 -5.32 16.44
N ARG A 83 8.98 -4.90 16.79
CA ARG A 83 8.56 -4.65 18.18
C ARG A 83 7.83 -5.83 18.81
N THR A 84 7.30 -6.73 18.00
CA THR A 84 6.68 -7.96 18.47
C THR A 84 7.72 -8.86 19.13
N GLN A 85 7.43 -9.30 20.36
CA GLN A 85 8.31 -10.21 21.11
C GLN A 85 8.17 -11.67 20.67
N ASP A 86 6.99 -12.05 20.19
CA ASP A 86 6.71 -13.37 19.64
C ASP A 86 7.24 -13.50 18.19
N MET A 87 8.01 -14.56 17.95
CA MET A 87 8.60 -14.84 16.64
C MET A 87 7.54 -15.13 15.59
N TYR A 88 6.43 -15.79 15.96
CA TYR A 88 5.34 -16.08 15.02
C TYR A 88 4.63 -14.78 14.59
N GLY A 89 4.25 -13.93 15.55
CA GLY A 89 3.66 -12.62 15.27
C GLY A 89 4.60 -11.70 14.47
N SER A 90 5.91 -11.74 14.72
CA SER A 90 6.90 -10.99 13.93
C SER A 90 6.98 -11.47 12.49
N LEU A 91 7.01 -12.79 12.27
CA LEU A 91 7.10 -13.39 10.93
C LEU A 91 5.82 -13.15 10.13
N LEU A 92 4.65 -13.29 10.76
CA LEU A 92 3.36 -12.98 10.15
C LEU A 92 3.27 -11.50 9.76
N ALA A 93 3.63 -10.59 10.67
CA ALA A 93 3.58 -9.16 10.39
C ALA A 93 4.52 -8.79 9.23
N THR A 94 5.71 -9.39 9.19
CA THR A 94 6.67 -9.21 8.09
C THR A 94 6.10 -9.73 6.77
N GLY A 95 5.52 -10.94 6.78
CA GLY A 95 4.97 -11.58 5.58
C GLY A 95 3.80 -10.80 4.97
N ILE A 96 2.82 -10.41 5.80
CA ILE A 96 1.67 -9.62 5.34
C ILE A 96 2.13 -8.25 4.81
N THR A 97 3.01 -7.57 5.54
CA THR A 97 3.52 -6.25 5.12
C THR A 97 4.25 -6.36 3.79
N THR A 98 5.16 -7.33 3.67
CA THR A 98 5.93 -7.55 2.44
C THR A 98 5.02 -7.90 1.27
N TRP A 99 4.01 -8.75 1.47
CA TRP A 99 3.06 -9.13 0.44
C TRP A 99 2.28 -7.93 -0.11
N LEU A 100 1.72 -7.09 0.76
CA LEU A 100 0.97 -5.89 0.36
C LEU A 100 1.88 -4.88 -0.36
N VAL A 101 3.10 -4.66 0.14
CA VAL A 101 4.05 -3.71 -0.45
C VAL A 101 4.56 -4.21 -1.80
N LEU A 102 4.86 -5.50 -1.93
CA LEU A 102 5.29 -6.08 -3.20
C LEU A 102 4.20 -5.99 -4.26
N GLN A 103 2.93 -6.26 -3.90
CA GLN A 103 1.81 -6.08 -4.84
C GLN A 103 1.72 -4.63 -5.33
N ALA A 104 1.89 -3.65 -4.43
CA ALA A 104 1.88 -2.25 -4.81
C ALA A 104 3.06 -1.86 -5.73
N ILE A 105 4.27 -2.32 -5.40
CA ILE A 105 5.46 -2.08 -6.25
C ILE A 105 5.28 -2.69 -7.63
N ILE A 106 4.79 -3.93 -7.71
CA ILE A 106 4.56 -4.63 -8.98
C ILE A 106 3.51 -3.89 -9.80
N ASN A 107 2.38 -3.49 -9.20
CA ASN A 107 1.35 -2.74 -9.89
C ASN A 107 1.92 -1.42 -10.44
N ILE A 108 2.51 -0.58 -9.59
CA ILE A 108 3.07 0.73 -9.98
C ILE A 108 4.17 0.58 -11.04
N GLY A 109 5.07 -0.39 -10.87
CA GLY A 109 6.12 -0.69 -11.84
C GLY A 109 5.56 -1.12 -13.19
N SER A 110 4.50 -1.93 -13.19
CA SER A 110 3.85 -2.39 -14.41
C SER A 110 3.12 -1.27 -15.14
N THR A 111 2.43 -0.38 -14.41
CA THR A 111 1.69 0.76 -14.96
C THR A 111 2.61 1.85 -15.51
N THR A 112 3.78 2.03 -14.90
CA THR A 112 4.82 2.97 -15.38
C THR A 112 5.69 2.40 -16.50
N GLY A 113 5.47 1.14 -16.90
CA GLY A 113 6.28 0.47 -17.92
C GLY A 113 7.70 0.11 -17.46
N SER A 114 7.99 0.21 -16.16
CA SER A 114 9.30 -0.14 -15.57
C SER A 114 9.54 -1.65 -15.55
N ILE A 115 8.47 -2.44 -15.40
CA ILE A 115 8.51 -3.91 -15.44
C ILE A 115 7.40 -4.46 -16.34
N PRO A 116 7.50 -5.73 -16.79
CA PRO A 116 6.44 -6.43 -17.51
C PRO A 116 5.06 -6.27 -16.89
N TYR A 117 4.03 -6.14 -17.72
CA TYR A 117 2.65 -6.00 -17.28
C TYR A 117 2.17 -7.31 -16.68
N THR A 118 1.86 -7.28 -15.39
CA THR A 118 1.54 -8.49 -14.60
C THR A 118 0.05 -8.62 -14.27
N GLY A 119 -0.75 -7.55 -14.44
CA GLY A 119 -2.18 -7.57 -14.11
C GLY A 119 -2.48 -7.70 -12.60
N VAL A 120 -1.51 -7.45 -11.73
CA VAL A 120 -1.68 -7.50 -10.28
C VAL A 120 -2.45 -6.25 -9.82
N PRO A 121 -3.56 -6.37 -9.06
CA PRO A 121 -4.31 -5.22 -8.58
C PRO A 121 -3.54 -4.44 -7.51
N LEU A 122 -3.79 -3.13 -7.44
CA LEU A 122 -3.25 -2.27 -6.40
C LEU A 122 -4.03 -2.51 -5.09
N PRO A 123 -3.37 -2.96 -4.01
CA PRO A 123 -4.05 -3.19 -2.74
C PRO A 123 -4.80 -1.95 -2.25
N PHE A 124 -5.96 -2.14 -1.62
CA PHE A 124 -6.86 -1.08 -1.10
C PHE A 124 -7.55 -0.16 -2.10
N ILE A 125 -7.02 0.00 -3.32
CA ILE A 125 -7.47 1.03 -4.26
C ILE A 125 -8.16 0.43 -5.50
N SER A 126 -7.72 -0.74 -5.99
CA SER A 126 -8.31 -1.37 -7.17
C SER A 126 -9.75 -1.88 -6.94
N PHE A 127 -10.58 -1.85 -7.99
CA PHE A 127 -11.94 -2.41 -8.00
C PHE A 127 -11.91 -3.95 -8.05
N GLY A 128 -11.53 -4.56 -6.94
CA GLY A 128 -11.65 -6.00 -6.71
C GLY A 128 -12.22 -6.23 -5.32
N GLY A 129 -13.55 -6.35 -5.19
CA GLY A 129 -14.23 -6.45 -3.89
C GLY A 129 -13.61 -7.51 -2.97
N SER A 130 -13.32 -8.71 -3.50
CA SER A 130 -12.66 -9.77 -2.73
C SER A 130 -11.22 -9.42 -2.31
N SER A 131 -10.43 -8.81 -3.21
CA SER A 131 -9.06 -8.35 -2.91
C SER A 131 -9.06 -7.27 -1.83
N LEU A 132 -10.01 -6.35 -1.86
CA LEU A 132 -10.18 -5.32 -0.85
C LEU A 132 -10.50 -5.93 0.51
N VAL A 133 -11.48 -6.84 0.58
CA VAL A 133 -11.85 -7.51 1.84
C VAL A 133 -10.66 -8.28 2.42
N ILE A 134 -9.93 -9.02 1.60
CA ILE A 134 -8.75 -9.78 2.05
C ILE A 134 -7.65 -8.83 2.55
N SER A 135 -7.40 -7.72 1.84
CA SER A 135 -6.39 -6.73 2.24
C SER A 135 -6.77 -6.06 3.57
N MET A 136 -8.05 -5.74 3.76
CA MET A 136 -8.56 -5.19 5.02
C MET A 136 -8.47 -6.20 6.17
N ALA A 137 -8.81 -7.47 5.92
CA ALA A 137 -8.65 -8.54 6.90
C ALA A 137 -7.18 -8.72 7.30
N ALA A 138 -6.26 -8.68 6.34
CA ALA A 138 -4.83 -8.76 6.60
C ALA A 138 -4.32 -7.60 7.46
N VAL A 139 -4.79 -6.37 7.22
CA VAL A 139 -4.52 -5.22 8.11
C VAL A 139 -5.15 -5.43 9.49
N GLY A 140 -6.35 -6.02 9.57
CA GLY A 140 -6.98 -6.39 10.84
C GLY A 140 -6.10 -7.34 11.67
N VAL A 141 -5.44 -8.30 11.02
CA VAL A 141 -4.46 -9.18 11.68
C VAL A 141 -3.24 -8.39 12.17
N LEU A 142 -2.69 -7.48 11.36
CA LEU A 142 -1.58 -6.61 11.79
C LEU A 142 -1.96 -5.75 13.01
N LEU A 143 -3.17 -5.18 13.01
CA LEU A 143 -3.68 -4.39 14.14
C LEU A 143 -3.89 -5.25 15.39
N ASN A 144 -4.33 -6.49 15.22
CA ASN A 144 -4.45 -7.45 16.32
C ASN A 144 -3.08 -7.74 16.93
N ILE A 145 -2.06 -8.05 16.12
CA ILE A 145 -0.68 -8.25 16.58
C ILE A 145 -0.16 -6.99 17.29
N SER A 146 -0.44 -5.80 16.75
CA SER A 146 -0.06 -4.53 17.36
C SER A 146 -0.62 -4.29 18.75
N ARG A 147 -1.80 -4.87 19.06
CA ARG A 147 -2.43 -4.73 20.37
C ARG A 147 -1.71 -5.54 21.45
N TYR A 148 -1.09 -6.65 21.08
CA TYR A 148 -0.35 -7.53 21.99
C TYR A 148 1.11 -7.13 22.17
N ILE A 149 1.57 -6.08 21.49
CA ILE A 149 2.80 -5.39 21.85
C ILE A 149 2.49 -4.60 23.13
N GLN A 150 2.62 -5.30 24.25
CA GLN A 150 2.34 -4.75 25.57
C GLN A 150 3.21 -3.51 25.80
N GLU A 151 2.57 -2.41 26.23
CA GLU A 151 3.27 -1.45 27.07
C GLU A 151 3.86 -2.23 28.25
N PRO A 152 5.12 -1.94 28.65
CA PRO A 152 5.84 -2.84 29.52
C PRO A 152 5.05 -3.04 30.81
N GLU A 153 4.77 -4.30 31.16
CA GLU A 153 4.45 -4.71 32.52
C GLU A 153 5.46 -4.09 33.52
N ASP A 154 6.69 -3.82 33.06
CA ASP A 154 7.73 -3.06 33.75
C ASP A 154 7.35 -1.63 34.14
N ALA A 155 6.49 -0.92 33.40
CA ALA A 155 6.10 0.45 33.76
C ALA A 155 5.12 0.44 34.93
N ALA A 156 4.17 -0.49 34.94
CA ALA A 156 3.25 -0.69 36.05
C ALA A 156 3.95 -1.30 37.26
N LEU A 157 4.83 -2.29 37.06
CA LEU A 157 5.62 -2.93 38.11
C LEU A 157 6.66 -1.96 38.71
N LYS A 158 7.37 -1.17 37.90
CA LYS A 158 8.27 -0.11 38.40
C LYS A 158 7.50 0.95 39.18
N LYS A 159 6.29 1.34 38.74
CA LYS A 159 5.46 2.32 39.45
C LYS A 159 5.00 1.77 40.80
N THR A 160 4.59 0.51 40.86
CA THR A 160 4.21 -0.19 42.10
C THR A 160 5.39 -0.36 43.06
N ILE A 161 6.55 -0.83 42.57
CA ILE A 161 7.77 -0.97 43.39
C ILE A 161 8.24 0.39 43.92
N THR A 162 8.23 1.44 43.07
CA THR A 162 8.62 2.79 43.49
C THR A 162 7.65 3.36 44.54
N MET A 163 6.34 3.13 44.39
CA MET A 163 5.36 3.53 45.40
C MET A 163 5.56 2.80 46.73
N THR A 164 5.79 1.49 46.71
CA THR A 164 6.04 0.70 47.92
C THR A 164 7.30 1.17 48.64
N ILE A 165 8.42 1.33 47.92
CA ILE A 165 9.68 1.82 48.50
C ILE A 165 9.52 3.21 49.12
N LYS A 166 8.81 4.12 48.44
CA LYS A 166 8.56 5.47 48.96
C LYS A 166 7.68 5.45 50.22
N ARG A 167 6.76 4.49 50.32
CA ARG A 167 5.87 4.32 51.49
C ARG A 167 6.63 3.78 52.71
N THR A 168 7.53 2.82 52.51
CA THR A 168 8.36 2.26 53.60
C THR A 168 9.40 3.24 54.13
N LYS A 169 9.87 4.19 53.31
CA LYS A 169 10.88 5.18 53.70
C LYS A 169 10.31 6.38 54.50
N ASN A 170 8.98 6.49 54.56
CA ASN A 170 8.26 7.59 55.23
C ASN A 170 7.55 7.15 56.53
N MET A 171 7.78 5.90 56.98
CA MET A 171 7.43 5.40 58.32
C MET A 171 8.69 5.35 59.17
#